data_AF-A0A1A8PDF6-F1
#
_entry.id   AF-A0A1A8PDF6-F1
#
_cell.length_a   1.000
_cell.length_b   1.000
_cell.length_c   1.000
_cell.angle_alpha   90.00
_cell.angle_beta   90.00
_cell.angle_gamma   90.00
#
_symmetry.space_group_name_H-M   'P 1'
#
loop_
_entity.id
_entity.type
_entity.pdbx_description
1 polymer ?
#
loop_
_entity_poly.entity_id
_entity_poly.type
_entity_poly.pdbx_seq_one_letter_code
_entity_poly.pdbx_strand_id
1 'polypeptide(L)'
;DTSVLFSVRVDNRRIKADIKSSGLIHCACWTKDGTRLVVAIGSALHSYIWNDIQKSLVACSFCPIFDVGGYICAIEATGEAQVAVA
;
A
#
# COMPACT_ATOMS: atom_id res chain seq x y z
N ASP A 1 -11.50 2.35 -0.39
CA ASP A 1 -10.78 3.55 -0.84
C ASP A 1 -9.69 3.84 0.19
N THR A 2 -8.41 3.87 -0.21
CA THR A 2 -7.29 4.22 0.68
C THR A 2 -6.70 5.52 0.18
N SER A 3 -6.23 6.35 1.09
CA SER A 3 -5.66 7.64 0.71
C SER A 3 -4.35 7.87 1.44
N VAL A 4 -3.37 8.36 0.68
CA VAL A 4 -2.08 8.74 1.23
C VAL A 4 -2.10 10.25 1.44
N LEU A 5 -1.76 10.64 2.66
CA LEU A 5 -1.57 12.03 3.05
C LEU A 5 -0.06 12.29 3.02
N PHE A 6 0.36 13.14 2.10
CA PHE A 6 1.78 13.49 1.98
C PHE A 6 2.11 14.59 2.99
N SER A 7 3.13 14.37 3.83
CA SER A 7 3.61 15.41 4.77
C SER A 7 2.47 16.06 5.55
N VAL A 8 1.77 15.28 6.38
CA VAL A 8 0.55 15.67 7.14
C VAL A 8 0.70 16.99 7.94
N ARG A 9 1.93 17.49 8.14
CA ARG A 9 2.21 18.76 8.81
C ARG A 9 2.40 19.97 7.89
N VAL A 10 2.58 19.79 6.57
CA VAL A 10 3.04 20.82 5.63
C VAL A 10 2.14 20.97 4.41
N ASP A 11 1.54 19.89 3.91
CA ASP A 11 0.67 19.91 2.73
C ASP A 11 -0.53 18.98 2.96
N ASN A 12 -1.75 19.48 2.73
CA ASN A 12 -2.98 18.68 2.86
C ASN A 12 -3.38 18.01 1.54
N ARG A 13 -2.46 17.94 0.56
CA ARG A 13 -2.70 17.22 -0.68
C ARG A 13 -2.89 15.73 -0.41
N ARG A 14 -4.10 15.27 -0.72
CA ARG A 14 -4.51 13.88 -0.65
C ARG A 14 -4.31 13.25 -2.02
N ILE A 15 -3.53 12.17 -2.08
CA ILE A 15 -3.41 11.35 -3.28
C ILE A 15 -4.26 10.10 -3.10
N LYS A 16 -5.16 9.88 -4.06
CA LYS A 16 -6.06 8.74 -4.09
C LYS A 16 -5.39 7.58 -4.81
N ALA A 17 -5.44 6.40 -4.21
CA ALA A 17 -5.16 5.15 -4.89
C ALA A 17 -6.51 4.57 -5.35
N ASP A 18 -6.64 4.23 -6.63
CA ASP A 18 -7.83 3.52 -7.10
C ASP A 18 -7.72 2.04 -6.71
N ILE A 19 -8.54 1.62 -5.76
CA ILE A 19 -8.51 0.27 -5.20
C ILE A 19 -9.64 -0.51 -5.81
N LYS A 20 -9.28 -1.44 -6.69
CA LYS A 20 -10.23 -2.30 -7.39
C LYS A 20 -10.65 -3.53 -6.58
N SER A 21 -10.17 -3.65 -5.34
CA SER A 21 -10.48 -4.78 -4.44
C SER A 21 -11.72 -4.48 -3.60
N SER A 22 -12.57 -5.49 -3.44
CA SER A 22 -13.69 -5.48 -2.51
C SER A 22 -13.23 -5.99 -1.14
N GLY A 23 -13.18 -5.12 -0.14
CA GLY A 23 -12.84 -5.53 1.23
C GLY A 23 -12.48 -4.36 2.14
N LEU A 24 -12.36 -4.65 3.44
CA LEU A 24 -11.90 -3.68 4.43
C LEU A 24 -10.38 -3.58 4.39
N ILE A 25 -9.87 -2.35 4.44
CA ILE A 25 -8.44 -2.09 4.61
C ILE A 25 -8.12 -2.25 6.09
N HIS A 26 -7.18 -3.14 6.42
CA HIS A 26 -6.76 -3.40 7.79
C HIS A 26 -5.57 -2.54 8.20
N CYS A 27 -4.51 -2.60 7.40
CA CYS A 27 -3.29 -1.84 7.61
C CYS A 27 -2.58 -1.63 6.27
N ALA A 28 -1.62 -0.72 6.25
CA ALA A 28 -0.79 -0.45 5.09
C ALA A 28 0.59 0.02 5.52
N CYS A 29 1.59 -0.27 4.70
CA CYS A 29 2.97 0.16 4.93
C CYS A 29 3.66 0.47 3.60
N TRP A 30 4.52 1.47 3.60
CA TRP A 30 5.46 1.72 2.51
C TRP A 30 6.68 0.83 2.67
N THR A 31 7.22 0.33 1.56
CA THR A 31 8.56 -0.26 1.53
C THR A 31 9.60 0.81 1.92
N LYS A 32 10.75 0.40 2.48
CA LYS A 32 11.78 1.36 2.96
C LYS A 32 12.34 2.22 1.83
N ASP A 33 12.43 1.68 0.63
CA ASP A 33 12.85 2.41 -0.56
C ASP A 33 11.84 3.48 -1.03
N GLY A 34 10.65 3.52 -0.43
CA GLY A 34 9.58 4.49 -0.74
C GLY A 34 8.90 4.27 -2.09
N THR A 35 9.19 3.18 -2.81
CA THR A 35 8.69 2.97 -4.18
C THR A 35 7.32 2.32 -4.22
N ARG A 36 6.96 1.58 -3.16
CA ARG A 36 5.76 0.73 -3.15
C ARG A 36 5.01 0.83 -1.83
N LEU A 37 3.71 1.06 -1.93
CA LEU A 37 2.75 0.94 -0.85
C LEU A 37 2.11 -0.45 -0.88
N VAL A 38 2.18 -1.17 0.24
CA VAL A 38 1.50 -2.45 0.44
C VAL A 38 0.29 -2.21 1.34
N VAL A 39 -0.88 -2.68 0.94
CA VAL A 39 -2.16 -2.49 1.65
C VAL A 39 -2.78 -3.86 1.92
N ALA A 40 -3.03 -4.19 3.19
CA ALA A 40 -3.82 -5.37 3.55
C ALA A 40 -5.31 -5.09 3.34
N ILE A 41 -5.95 -5.92 2.51
CA ILE A 41 -7.39 -5.89 2.24
C ILE A 41 -7.93 -7.32 2.41
N GLY A 42 -8.78 -7.54 3.40
CA GLY A 42 -9.19 -8.89 3.77
C GLY A 42 -7.97 -9.75 4.17
N SER A 43 -7.79 -10.91 3.53
CA SER A 43 -6.65 -11.81 3.73
C SER A 43 -5.47 -11.57 2.78
N ALA A 44 -5.55 -10.57 1.91
CA ALA A 44 -4.58 -10.37 0.84
C ALA A 44 -3.83 -9.03 0.95
N LEU A 45 -2.58 -9.04 0.49
CA LEU A 45 -1.74 -7.87 0.32
C LEU A 45 -1.87 -7.35 -1.10
N HIS A 46 -2.26 -6.08 -1.23
CA HIS A 46 -2.32 -5.37 -2.50
C HIS A 46 -1.13 -4.42 -2.62
N SER A 47 -0.38 -4.52 -3.71
CA SER A 47 0.79 -3.68 -3.97
C SER A 47 0.47 -2.55 -4.95
N TYR A 48 0.89 -1.34 -4.60
CA TYR A 48 0.76 -0.14 -5.43
C TYR A 48 2.12 0.55 -5.54
N ILE A 49 2.50 0.93 -6.75
CA ILE A 49 3.74 1.66 -7.03
C ILE A 49 3.47 3.16 -7.07
N TRP A 50 4.37 3.95 -6.50
CA TRP A 50 4.34 5.40 -6.63
C TRP A 50 4.78 5.83 -8.02
N ASN A 51 3.91 6.56 -8.73
CA ASN A 51 4.27 7.24 -9.96
C ASN A 51 4.57 8.70 -9.66
N ASP A 52 5.85 9.06 -9.66
CA ASP A 52 6.28 10.42 -9.33
C ASP A 52 5.94 11.45 -10.42
N ILE A 53 5.78 11.02 -11.68
CA ILE A 53 5.41 11.89 -12.80
C ILE A 53 3.96 12.33 -12.67
N GLN A 54 3.06 11.37 -12.42
CA GLN A 54 1.62 11.62 -12.29
C GLN A 54 1.19 11.96 -10.85
N LYS A 55 2.13 11.89 -9.89
CA LYS A 55 1.88 12.01 -8.45
C LYS A 55 0.71 11.13 -8.02
N SER A 56 0.74 9.86 -8.43
CA SER A 56 -0.36 8.91 -8.25
C SER A 56 0.13 7.56 -7.75
N LEU A 57 -0.76 6.79 -7.12
CA LEU A 57 -0.54 5.38 -6.79
C LEU A 57 -1.19 4.50 -7.85
N VAL A 58 -0.39 3.66 -8.50
CA VAL A 58 -0.85 2.73 -9.52
C VAL A 58 -0.72 1.30 -9.01
N ALA A 59 -1.68 0.43 -9.33
CA ALA A 59 -1.57 -0.98 -8.99
C ALA A 59 -0.28 -1.57 -9.60
N CYS A 60 0.45 -2.36 -8.81
CA CYS A 60 1.69 -2.97 -9.26
C CYS A 60 1.40 -3.94 -10.42
N SER A 61 2.10 -3.79 -11.55
CA SER A 61 1.84 -4.64 -12.73
C SER A 61 2.33 -6.08 -12.55
N PHE A 62 3.33 -6.30 -11.68
CA PHE A 62 3.85 -7.60 -11.31
C PHE A 62 3.38 -7.97 -9.91
N CYS A 63 2.81 -9.17 -9.73
CA CYS A 63 2.27 -9.66 -8.46
C CYS A 63 1.46 -8.60 -7.66
N PRO A 64 0.39 -8.02 -8.24
CA PRO A 64 -0.40 -6.96 -7.58
C PRO A 64 -1.05 -7.41 -6.28
N ILE A 65 -1.32 -8.72 -6.14
CA ILE A 65 -2.08 -9.30 -5.04
C ILE A 65 -1.35 -10.55 -4.56
N PHE A 66 -1.12 -10.66 -3.26
CA PHE A 66 -0.59 -11.84 -2.61
C PHE A 66 -1.51 -12.24 -1.45
N ASP A 67 -2.17 -13.40 -1.56
CA ASP A 67 -3.05 -13.89 -0.51
C ASP A 67 -2.23 -14.54 0.61
N VAL A 68 -2.37 -14.00 1.83
CA VAL A 68 -1.72 -14.53 3.03
C VAL A 68 -2.53 -15.70 3.60
N GLY A 69 -3.82 -15.82 3.21
CA GLY A 69 -4.71 -16.92 3.62
C GLY A 69 -5.24 -16.80 5.06
N GLY A 70 -4.98 -15.67 5.74
CA GLY A 70 -5.39 -15.44 7.13
C GLY A 70 -5.72 -13.98 7.41
N TYR A 71 -6.12 -13.70 8.65
CA TYR A 71 -6.33 -12.33 9.10
C TYR A 71 -4.99 -11.59 9.19
N ILE A 72 -4.92 -10.41 8.59
CA ILE A 72 -3.72 -9.56 8.64
C ILE A 72 -3.98 -8.42 9.62
N CYS A 73 -3.24 -8.41 10.72
CA CYS A 73 -3.34 -7.39 11.77
C CYS A 73 -2.26 -6.30 11.66
N ALA A 74 -1.10 -6.61 11.07
CA ALA A 74 -0.01 -5.64 10.90
C ALA A 74 0.84 -5.88 9.66
N ILE A 75 1.44 -4.80 9.14
CA ILE A 75 2.48 -4.82 8.10
C ILE A 75 3.62 -3.90 8.56
N GLU A 76 4.86 -4.36 8.45
CA GLU A 76 6.06 -3.59 8.76
C GLU A 76 7.13 -3.73 7.67
N ALA A 77 7.79 -2.63 7.30
CA ALA A 77 8.88 -2.65 6.34
C ALA A 77 10.18 -3.17 6.98
N THR A 78 10.73 -4.27 6.48
CA THR A 78 11.92 -4.92 7.06
C THR A 78 13.19 -4.64 6.26
N GLY A 79 13.10 -4.59 4.93
CA GLY A 79 14.19 -4.27 4.00
C GLY A 79 13.75 -3.26 2.94
N GLU A 80 14.65 -2.95 1.99
CA GLU A 80 14.38 -1.96 0.93
C GLU A 80 13.07 -2.25 0.20
N ALA A 81 12.87 -3.50 -0.22
CA ALA A 81 11.73 -3.96 -0.99
C ALA A 81 10.91 -5.06 -0.27
N GLN A 82 11.07 -5.20 1.05
CA GLN A 82 10.49 -6.29 1.85
C GLN A 82 9.58 -5.77 2.96
N VAL A 83 8.53 -6.54 3.24
CA VAL A 83 7.63 -6.32 4.38
C VAL A 83 7.44 -7.62 5.16
N ALA A 84 7.31 -7.50 6.47
CA ALA A 84 6.80 -8.54 7.36
C ALA A 84 5.30 -8.32 7.57
N VAL A 85 4.58 -9.41 7.85
CA VAL A 85 3.12 -9.44 7.98
C VAL A 85 2.77 -10.31 9.18
N ALA A 86 1.81 -9.86 9.99
CA ALA A 86 1.28 -10.57 11.15
C ALA A 86 -0.24 -10.60 11.14
#